data_AF-A0A7K2Z8H4-F1
#
_entry.id   AF-A0A7K2Z8H4-F1
#
_cell.length_a   1.000
_cell.length_b   1.000
_cell.length_c   1.000
_cell.angle_alpha   90.00
_cell.angle_beta   90.00
_cell.angle_gamma   90.00
#
_symmetry.space_group_name_H-M   'P 1'
#
loop_
_entity.id
_entity.type
_entity.pdbx_description
1 polymer ?
#
loop_
_entity_poly.entity_id
_entity_poly.type
_entity_poly.pdbx_seq_one_letter_code
_entity_poly.pdbx_strand_id
1 'polypeptide(L)'
;DALLEAMKGSGVPFLPGVSTTSEVVALLERGVSDMKFFPAEAAGGTAYLKALSAPLPQARFCPTGGISLASAPSYLALPNVACVGGSWMVPGDAIASKDWDRVARLAAEAAALGA
;
A
#
# COMPACT_ATOMS: atom_id res chain seq x y z
N ASP A 1 5.23 -20.87 6.13
CA ASP A 1 4.58 -20.17 5.00
C ASP A 1 3.14 -20.62 4.68
N ALA A 2 2.36 -21.13 5.65
CA ALA A 2 1.03 -21.71 5.35
C ALA A 2 0.07 -20.76 4.60
N LEU A 3 -0.01 -19.49 5.00
CA LEU A 3 -0.84 -18.50 4.32
C LEU A 3 -0.36 -18.20 2.90
N LEU A 4 0.95 -18.12 2.69
CA LEU A 4 1.51 -17.87 1.36
C LEU A 4 1.23 -19.03 0.41
N GLU A 5 1.38 -20.28 0.87
CA GLU A 5 1.06 -21.44 0.06
C GLU A 5 -0.43 -21.52 -0.27
N ALA A 6 -1.31 -21.16 0.68
CA ALA A 6 -2.73 -21.03 0.42
C ALA A 6 -3.05 -19.94 -0.62
N MET A 7 -2.40 -18.77 -0.54
CA MET A 7 -2.56 -17.70 -1.53
C MET A 7 -2.10 -18.15 -2.93
N LYS A 8 -0.94 -18.81 -3.03
CA LYS A 8 -0.43 -19.36 -4.30
C LYS A 8 -1.36 -20.43 -4.88
N GLY A 9 -1.90 -21.31 -4.04
CA GLY A 9 -2.83 -22.37 -4.46
C GLY A 9 -4.23 -21.87 -4.84
N SER A 10 -4.58 -20.61 -4.52
CA SER A 10 -5.92 -20.06 -4.79
C SER A 10 -6.18 -19.74 -6.26
N GLY A 11 -5.13 -19.52 -7.06
CA GLY A 11 -5.25 -19.04 -8.45
C GLY A 11 -5.67 -17.58 -8.59
N VAL A 12 -5.80 -16.82 -7.49
CA VAL A 12 -6.16 -15.40 -7.47
C VAL A 12 -4.91 -14.55 -7.19
N PRO A 13 -4.76 -13.35 -7.81
CA PRO A 13 -3.71 -12.41 -7.43
C PRO A 13 -3.77 -12.06 -5.94
N PHE A 14 -2.60 -11.95 -5.31
CA PHE A 14 -2.49 -11.66 -3.88
C PHE A 14 -1.42 -10.59 -3.63
N LEU A 15 -1.55 -9.90 -2.50
CA LEU A 15 -0.66 -8.82 -2.09
C LEU A 15 -0.35 -8.96 -0.58
N PRO A 16 0.68 -9.73 -0.20
CA PRO A 16 0.97 -10.03 1.19
C PRO A 16 1.53 -8.82 1.93
N GLY A 17 1.23 -8.73 3.23
CA GLY A 17 1.68 -7.64 4.11
C GLY A 17 3.11 -7.83 4.62
N VAL A 18 3.85 -6.73 4.72
CA VAL A 18 5.18 -6.64 5.34
C VAL A 18 5.33 -5.35 6.15
N SER A 19 6.19 -5.39 7.16
CA SER A 19 6.60 -4.21 7.93
C SER A 19 8.12 -4.10 8.09
N THR A 20 8.88 -5.15 7.77
CA THR A 20 10.34 -5.22 8.02
C THR A 20 11.13 -5.72 6.82
N THR A 21 12.43 -5.40 6.77
CA THR A 21 13.35 -5.82 5.69
C THR A 21 13.44 -7.34 5.60
N SER A 22 13.46 -8.04 6.74
CA SER A 22 13.54 -9.50 6.79
C SER A 22 12.31 -10.16 6.15
N GLU A 23 11.12 -9.61 6.36
CA GLU A 23 9.89 -10.11 5.72
C GLU A 23 9.90 -9.84 4.22
N VAL A 24 10.40 -8.67 3.78
CA VAL A 24 10.56 -8.35 2.36
C VAL A 24 11.50 -9.36 1.70
N VAL A 25 12.69 -9.59 2.28
CA VAL A 25 13.66 -10.56 1.75
C VAL A 25 13.04 -11.97 1.69
N ALA A 26 12.35 -12.38 2.75
CA ALA A 26 11.68 -13.68 2.79
C ALA A 26 10.68 -13.87 1.64
N LEU A 27 9.90 -12.84 1.31
CA LEU A 27 8.94 -12.91 0.19
C LEU A 27 9.61 -12.86 -1.18
N LEU A 28 10.67 -12.06 -1.33
CA LEU A 28 11.46 -12.01 -2.56
C LEU A 28 12.07 -13.37 -2.90
N GLU A 29 12.64 -14.08 -1.91
CA GLU A 29 13.17 -15.45 -2.07
C GLU A 29 12.10 -16.45 -2.52
N ARG A 30 10.82 -16.16 -2.25
CA ARG A 30 9.67 -16.98 -2.60
C ARG A 30 8.99 -16.55 -3.91
N GLY A 31 9.62 -15.62 -4.64
CA GLY A 31 9.17 -15.11 -5.93
C GLY A 31 8.08 -14.04 -5.85
N VAL A 32 7.90 -13.39 -4.70
CA VAL A 32 6.88 -12.34 -4.51
C VAL A 32 7.55 -10.98 -4.44
N SER A 33 7.35 -10.15 -5.46
CA SER A 33 7.93 -8.80 -5.60
C SER A 33 7.01 -7.66 -5.17
N ASP A 34 5.70 -7.87 -5.20
CA ASP A 34 4.69 -6.84 -4.89
C ASP A 34 4.09 -7.13 -3.51
N MET A 35 4.16 -6.14 -2.62
CA MET A 35 3.84 -6.30 -1.20
C MET A 35 3.02 -5.13 -0.68
N LYS A 36 2.15 -5.38 0.29
CA LYS A 36 1.49 -4.34 1.08
C LYS A 36 2.42 -3.91 2.22
N PHE A 37 2.82 -2.65 2.27
CA PHE A 37 3.59 -2.13 3.41
C PHE A 37 2.62 -1.60 4.47
N PHE A 38 2.55 -2.24 5.63
CA PHE A 38 1.55 -1.95 6.65
C PHE A 38 2.08 -2.19 8.06
N PRO A 39 1.76 -1.35 9.06
CA PRO A 39 1.11 -0.04 8.95
C PRO A 39 2.12 1.04 8.51
N ALA A 40 1.92 1.66 7.34
CA ALA A 40 2.96 2.43 6.65
C ALA A 40 3.59 3.55 7.49
N GLU A 41 2.80 4.49 8.04
CA GLU A 41 3.33 5.59 8.84
C GLU A 41 4.06 5.09 10.10
N ALA A 42 3.45 4.15 10.82
CA ALA A 42 4.02 3.61 12.06
C ALA A 42 5.26 2.73 11.83
N ALA A 43 5.43 2.17 10.63
CA ALA A 43 6.60 1.39 10.23
C ALA A 43 7.74 2.25 9.62
N GLY A 44 7.64 3.59 9.69
CA GLY A 44 8.69 4.51 9.24
C GLY A 44 8.44 5.17 7.87
N GLY A 45 7.28 4.93 7.26
CA GLY A 45 6.75 5.66 6.12
C GLY A 45 7.67 5.75 4.90
N THR A 46 7.65 6.89 4.23
CA THR A 46 8.43 7.14 3.00
C THR A 46 9.94 7.03 3.22
N ALA A 47 10.45 7.41 4.40
CA ALA A 47 11.87 7.29 4.73
C ALA A 47 12.32 5.83 4.73
N TYR A 48 11.52 4.93 5.32
CA TYR A 48 11.79 3.51 5.34
C TYR A 48 11.75 2.90 3.93
N LEU A 49 10.69 3.18 3.16
CA LEU A 49 10.56 2.69 1.79
C LEU A 49 11.69 3.18 0.88
N LYS A 50 12.11 4.43 1.02
CA LYS A 50 13.27 4.98 0.30
C LYS A 50 14.56 4.23 0.64
N ALA A 51 14.78 3.92 1.93
CA ALA A 51 15.95 3.15 2.36
C ALA A 51 16.01 1.73 1.79
N LEU A 52 14.85 1.11 1.49
CA LEU A 52 14.78 -0.21 0.87
C LEU A 52 15.06 -0.22 -0.65
N SER A 53 14.87 0.91 -1.34
CA SER A 53 14.94 0.97 -2.81
C SER A 53 16.31 0.58 -3.39
N ALA A 54 17.40 0.88 -2.69
CA ALA A 54 18.75 0.55 -3.13
C ALA A 54 19.15 -0.92 -2.88
N PRO A 55 18.98 -1.49 -1.67
CA PRO A 55 19.33 -2.89 -1.41
C PRO A 55 18.35 -3.90 -2.01
N LEU A 56 17.09 -3.53 -2.21
CA LEU A 56 16.02 -4.43 -2.68
C LEU A 56 15.29 -3.82 -3.90
N PRO A 57 15.99 -3.59 -5.02
CA PRO A 57 15.44 -2.89 -6.19
C PRO A 57 14.25 -3.60 -6.85
N GLN A 58 14.09 -4.91 -6.62
CA GLN A 58 12.96 -5.71 -7.10
C GLN A 58 11.70 -5.59 -6.25
N ALA A 59 11.78 -5.03 -5.03
CA ALA A 59 10.64 -4.90 -4.14
C ALA A 59 9.77 -3.70 -4.52
N ARG A 60 8.46 -3.95 -4.66
CA ARG A 60 7.43 -2.95 -4.95
C ARG A 60 6.38 -2.95 -3.85
N PHE A 61 5.89 -1.77 -3.51
CA PHE A 61 5.03 -1.58 -2.35
C PHE A 61 3.71 -0.89 -2.67
N CYS A 62 2.66 -1.35 -1.99
CA CYS A 62 1.44 -0.60 -1.74
C CYS A 62 1.39 -0.23 -0.25
N PRO A 63 1.94 0.94 0.16
CA PRO A 63 1.84 1.39 1.54
C PRO A 63 0.39 1.66 1.92
N THR A 64 0.02 1.23 3.13
CA THR A 64 -1.31 1.40 3.71
C THR A 64 -1.21 1.63 5.21
N GLY A 65 -2.05 2.50 5.75
CA GLY A 65 -2.13 2.78 7.19
C GLY A 65 -1.48 4.12 7.53
N GLY A 66 -2.31 5.08 7.95
CA GLY A 66 -1.90 6.46 8.25
C GLY A 66 -1.77 7.38 7.02
N ILE A 67 -2.00 6.88 5.81
CA ILE A 67 -1.94 7.68 4.58
C ILE A 67 -3.20 8.55 4.44
N SER A 68 -3.01 9.79 4.01
CA SER A 68 -4.04 10.80 3.78
C SER A 68 -3.91 11.40 2.38
N LEU A 69 -4.88 12.21 1.97
CA LEU A 69 -4.81 13.01 0.75
C LEU A 69 -3.53 13.87 0.68
N ALA A 70 -3.11 14.42 1.82
CA ALA A 70 -1.92 15.27 1.91
C ALA A 70 -0.60 14.49 1.84
N SER A 71 -0.55 13.28 2.42
CA SER A 71 0.69 12.48 2.46
C SER A 71 0.86 11.55 1.26
N ALA A 72 -0.22 11.14 0.60
CA ALA A 72 -0.20 10.21 -0.52
C ALA A 72 0.76 10.60 -1.67
N PRO A 73 0.84 11.87 -2.13
CA PRO A 73 1.79 12.26 -3.18
C PRO A 73 3.25 11.93 -2.84
N SER A 74 3.64 12.06 -1.57
CA SER A 74 5.01 11.77 -1.14
C SER A 74 5.38 10.28 -1.25
N TYR A 75 4.39 9.39 -1.10
CA TYR A 75 4.55 7.95 -1.31
C TYR A 75 4.59 7.62 -2.81
N LEU A 76 3.65 8.18 -3.59
CA LEU A 76 3.54 7.94 -5.03
C LEU A 76 4.77 8.43 -5.81
N ALA A 77 5.53 9.39 -5.28
CA ALA A 77 6.78 9.85 -5.86
C ALA A 77 7.95 8.84 -5.73
N LEU A 78 7.81 7.79 -4.91
CA LEU A 78 8.88 6.79 -4.73
C LEU A 78 8.86 5.75 -5.86
N PRO A 79 10.00 5.41 -6.48
CA PRO A 79 10.04 4.50 -7.63
C PRO A 79 9.67 3.05 -7.29
N ASN A 80 9.76 2.68 -6.01
CA ASN A 80 9.36 1.37 -5.50
C ASN A 80 7.93 1.35 -4.92
N VAL A 81 7.12 2.40 -5.14
CA VAL A 81 5.72 2.45 -4.74
C VAL A 81 4.84 2.40 -5.99
N ALA A 82 3.97 1.39 -6.07
CA ALA A 82 3.10 1.18 -7.23
C ALA A 82 1.76 1.91 -7.10
N CYS A 83 1.23 1.98 -5.88
CA CYS A 83 -0.03 2.63 -5.52
C CYS A 83 -0.05 2.87 -4.01
N VAL A 84 -1.05 3.58 -3.49
CA VAL A 84 -1.25 3.77 -2.04
C VAL A 84 -2.64 3.28 -1.63
N GLY A 85 -2.76 2.78 -0.40
CA GLY A 85 -4.03 2.43 0.21
C GLY A 85 -4.40 3.38 1.36
N GLY A 86 -5.66 3.79 1.43
CA GLY A 86 -6.19 4.46 2.61
C GLY A 86 -7.70 4.56 2.60
N SER A 87 -8.25 5.10 3.68
CA SER A 87 -9.70 5.14 3.94
C SER A 87 -10.31 6.53 3.80
N TRP A 88 -9.50 7.56 3.48
CA TRP A 88 -9.95 8.96 3.52
C TRP A 88 -11.04 9.27 2.49
N MET A 89 -11.11 8.50 1.39
CA MET A 89 -12.13 8.66 0.35
C MET A 89 -13.48 7.99 0.67
N VAL A 90 -13.53 7.16 1.72
CA VAL A 90 -14.75 6.49 2.19
C VAL A 90 -15.00 6.75 3.69
N PRO A 91 -15.22 8.00 4.11
CA PRO A 91 -15.47 8.32 5.52
C PRO A 91 -16.69 7.54 6.05
N GLY A 92 -16.56 6.96 7.25
CA GLY A 92 -17.61 6.11 7.82
C GLY A 92 -18.93 6.85 8.04
N ASP A 93 -18.87 8.15 8.35
CA ASP A 93 -20.05 9.01 8.47
C ASP A 93 -20.76 9.22 7.12
N ALA A 94 -20.00 9.39 6.03
CA ALA A 94 -20.55 9.50 4.68
C ALA A 94 -21.22 8.19 4.22
N ILE A 95 -20.62 7.04 4.55
CA ILE A 95 -21.23 5.73 4.29
C ILE A 95 -22.53 5.56 5.10
N ALA A 96 -22.50 5.89 6.40
CA ALA A 96 -23.66 5.75 7.27
C ALA A 96 -24.83 6.65 6.85
N SER A 97 -24.55 7.87 6.39
CA SER A 97 -25.55 8.81 5.89
C SER A 97 -25.93 8.60 4.42
N LYS A 98 -25.27 7.67 3.70
CA LYS A 98 -25.41 7.46 2.24
C LYS A 98 -25.09 8.73 1.44
N ASP A 99 -24.14 9.54 1.90
CA ASP A 99 -23.62 10.71 1.21
C ASP A 99 -22.65 10.30 0.09
N TRP A 100 -23.23 9.75 -0.99
CA TRP A 100 -22.48 9.26 -2.14
C TRP A 100 -21.81 10.37 -2.93
N ASP A 101 -22.37 11.58 -2.90
CA ASP A 101 -21.77 12.74 -3.54
C ASP A 101 -20.44 13.11 -2.87
N ARG A 102 -20.36 13.05 -1.53
CA ARG A 102 -19.09 13.24 -0.82
C ARG A 102 -18.09 12.14 -1.13
N VAL A 103 -18.51 10.87 -1.14
CA VAL A 103 -17.62 9.75 -1.51
C VAL A 103 -17.09 9.93 -2.93
N ALA A 104 -17.95 10.29 -3.88
CA ALA A 104 -17.56 10.52 -5.28
C ALA A 104 -16.54 11.65 -5.42
N ARG A 105 -16.75 12.79 -4.75
CA ARG A 105 -15.78 13.91 -4.74
C ARG A 105 -14.42 13.48 -4.18
N LEU A 106 -14.40 12.85 -3.00
CA LEU A 106 -13.15 12.44 -2.36
C LEU A 106 -12.42 11.36 -3.16
N ALA A 107 -13.15 10.44 -3.81
CA ALA A 107 -12.57 9.45 -4.70
C ALA A 107 -11.95 10.11 -5.96
N ALA A 108 -12.63 11.12 -6.53
CA ALA A 108 -12.09 11.88 -7.66
C ALA A 108 -10.82 12.66 -7.28
N GLU A 109 -10.80 13.31 -6.11
CA GLU A 109 -9.61 13.97 -5.55
C GLU A 109 -8.46 12.97 -5.37
N ALA A 110 -8.74 11.78 -4.83
CA ALA A 110 -7.73 10.73 -4.65
C ALA A 110 -7.17 10.21 -5.98
N ALA A 111 -8.02 10.03 -6.99
CA ALA A 111 -7.61 9.57 -8.31
C ALA A 111 -6.71 10.57 -9.04
N ALA A 112 -6.81 11.87 -8.72
CA ALA A 112 -6.00 12.93 -9.31
C ALA A 112 -4.58 13.05 -8.71
N LEU A 113 -4.23 12.30 -7.64
CA LEU A 113 -2.94 12.45 -6.94
C LEU A 113 -1.73 11.90 -7.70
N GLY A 114 -1.94 11.05 -8.70
CA GLY A 114 -0.88 10.40 -9.49
C GLY A 114 -0.86 10.81 -10.96
N ALA A 115 -1.59 11.86 -11.34
CA ALA A 115 -1.54 12.47 -12.66
C ALA A 115 -0.33 13.42 -12.80
#